data_AF-A0A2K3D987-F1
#
_entry.id   AF-A0A2K3D987-F1
#
_cell.length_a   1.000
_cell.length_b   1.000
_cell.length_c   1.000
_cell.angle_alpha   90.00
_cell.angle_beta   90.00
_cell.angle_gamma   90.00
#
_symmetry.space_group_name_H-M   'P 1'
#
loop_
_entity.id
_entity.type
_entity.pdbx_description
1 polymer ?
#
loop_
_entity_poly.entity_id
_entity_poly.type
_entity_poly.pdbx_seq_one_letter_code
_entity_poly.pdbx_strand_id
1 'polypeptide(L)'
;MVIPFGGAAVLGAVALFFFNLTNIAGTALIAGATAIASSVLSLQEWKAGGSSTTYTLTSAACAAAVSYVTYSSLDLLKGLPYWVAAVLCVLGGACSLFCAYNVAAGGNPPPKKKAAGKAE
;
A
#
# COMPACT_ATOMS: atom_id res chain seq x y z
N MET A 1 -1.61 -5.85 -5.75
CA MET A 1 -0.43 -5.89 -4.86
C MET A 1 0.24 -4.53 -4.87
N VAL A 2 0.55 -3.98 -3.69
CA VAL A 2 1.07 -2.61 -3.53
C VAL A 2 2.42 -2.59 -2.81
N ILE A 3 3.21 -3.65 -3.00
CA ILE A 3 4.55 -3.81 -2.42
C ILE A 3 5.45 -2.59 -2.72
N PRO A 4 5.50 -2.04 -3.95
CA PRO A 4 6.32 -0.85 -4.22
C PRO A 4 5.89 0.37 -3.40
N PHE A 5 4.57 0.59 -3.25
CA PHE A 5 4.06 1.66 -2.40
C PHE A 5 4.38 1.42 -0.92
N GLY A 6 4.18 0.20 -0.42
CA GLY A 6 4.52 -0.15 0.95
C GLY A 6 6.00 0.09 1.26
N GLY A 7 6.90 -0.28 0.34
CA GLY A 7 8.33 0.02 0.44
C GLY A 7 8.62 1.52 0.44
N ALA A 8 8.00 2.27 -0.48
CA ALA A 8 8.12 3.73 -0.52
C ALA A 8 7.60 4.40 0.77
N ALA A 9 6.52 3.91 1.36
CA ALA A 9 5.95 4.41 2.61
C ALA A 9 6.90 4.15 3.80
N VAL A 10 7.51 2.97 3.89
CA VAL A 10 8.49 2.65 4.93
C VAL A 10 9.76 3.49 4.78
N LEU A 11 10.31 3.62 3.56
CA LEU A 11 11.49 4.46 3.32
C LEU A 11 11.19 5.94 3.59
N GLY A 12 10.02 6.41 3.15
CA GLY A 12 9.54 7.75 3.43
C GLY A 12 9.35 7.99 4.93
N ALA A 13 8.88 7.00 5.69
CA ALA A 13 8.78 7.09 7.14
C ALA A 13 10.15 7.27 7.81
N VAL A 14 11.17 6.50 7.38
CA VAL A 14 12.53 6.66 7.88
C VAL A 14 13.05 8.06 7.58
N ALA A 15 12.86 8.55 6.36
CA ALA A 15 13.24 9.92 6.00
C ALA A 15 12.54 10.94 6.90
N LEU A 16 11.21 10.88 7.01
CA LEU A 16 10.40 11.79 7.84
C LEU A 16 10.78 11.75 9.33
N PHE A 17 11.22 10.60 9.84
CA PHE A 17 11.71 10.47 11.21
C PHE A 17 12.96 11.33 11.45
N PHE A 18 13.93 11.34 10.53
CA PHE A 18 15.13 12.20 10.63
C PHE A 18 14.80 13.70 10.54
N PHE A 19 13.64 14.05 9.99
CA PHE A 19 13.12 15.43 9.97
C PHE A 19 12.26 15.77 11.20
N ASN A 20 12.26 14.93 12.26
CA ASN A 20 11.43 15.09 13.46
C ASN A 20 9.91 15.12 13.19
N LEU A 21 9.46 14.57 12.06
CA LEU A 21 8.04 14.45 11.70
C LEU A 21 7.48 13.11 12.20
N THR A 22 7.66 12.83 13.50
CA THR A 22 7.39 11.52 14.12
C THR A 22 5.95 11.06 14.00
N ASN A 23 4.97 11.97 14.02
CA ASN A 23 3.55 11.65 13.79
C ASN A 23 3.33 11.04 12.40
N ILE A 24 3.81 11.71 11.35
CA ILE A 24 3.67 11.25 9.96
C ILE A 24 4.50 9.99 9.73
N ALA A 25 5.73 9.97 10.27
CA ALA A 25 6.63 8.83 10.17
C ALA A 25 6.03 7.56 10.80
N GLY A 26 5.43 7.66 11.99
CA GLY A 26 4.79 6.53 12.66
C GLY A 26 3.65 5.92 11.84
N THR A 27 2.75 6.76 11.32
CA THR A 27 1.65 6.29 10.47
C THR A 27 2.18 5.69 9.16
N ALA A 28 3.13 6.35 8.48
CA ALA A 28 3.71 5.86 7.24
C ALA A 28 4.44 4.52 7.43
N LEU A 29 5.13 4.33 8.55
CA LEU A 29 5.82 3.08 8.89
C LEU A 29 4.83 1.95 9.12
N ILE A 30 3.85 2.14 10.02
CA ILE A 30 2.89 1.10 10.40
C ILE A 30 2.01 0.74 9.20
N ALA A 31 1.45 1.73 8.51
CA ALA A 31 0.59 1.51 7.35
C ALA A 31 1.38 0.94 6.17
N GLY A 32 2.62 1.40 5.94
CA GLY A 32 3.51 0.87 4.91
C GLY A 32 3.86 -0.60 5.15
N ALA A 33 4.30 -0.95 6.36
CA ALA A 33 4.61 -2.33 6.73
C ALA A 33 3.37 -3.24 6.64
N THR A 34 2.20 -2.75 7.10
CA THR A 34 0.93 -3.47 6.98
C THR A 34 0.52 -3.67 5.52
N ALA A 35 0.74 -2.69 4.65
CA ALA A 35 0.48 -2.80 3.21
C ALA A 35 1.41 -3.83 2.53
N ILE A 36 2.68 -3.92 2.95
CA ILE A 36 3.61 -4.96 2.50
C ILE A 36 3.11 -6.34 2.96
N ALA A 37 2.83 -6.50 4.25
CA ALA A 37 2.40 -7.77 4.82
C ALA A 37 1.10 -8.26 4.17
N SER A 38 0.10 -7.39 4.04
CA SER A 38 -1.16 -7.72 3.34
C SER A 38 -0.93 -8.06 1.88
N SER A 39 -0.03 -7.36 1.17
CA SER A 39 0.33 -7.73 -0.22
C SER A 39 1.01 -9.09 -0.31
N VAL A 40 1.88 -9.46 0.63
CA VAL A 40 2.54 -10.78 0.64
C VAL A 40 1.52 -11.89 0.93
N LEU A 41 0.67 -11.73 1.95
CA LEU A 41 -0.38 -12.69 2.27
C LEU A 41 -1.38 -12.84 1.11
N SER A 42 -1.73 -11.73 0.47
CA SER A 42 -2.59 -11.75 -0.70
C SER A 42 -1.97 -12.52 -1.87
N LEU A 43 -0.66 -12.42 -2.10
CA LEU A 43 0.02 -13.23 -3.12
C LEU A 43 -0.01 -14.72 -2.78
N GLN A 44 0.11 -15.08 -1.50
CA GLN A 44 0.04 -16.47 -1.06
C GLN A 44 -1.37 -17.04 -1.29
N GLU A 45 -2.40 -16.31 -0.87
CA GLU A 45 -3.80 -16.72 -1.04
C GLU A 45 -4.18 -16.78 -2.53
N TRP A 46 -3.76 -15.78 -3.32
CA TRP A 46 -3.97 -15.78 -4.77
C TRP A 46 -3.33 -17.00 -5.44
N LYS A 47 -2.10 -17.38 -5.04
CA LYS A 47 -1.43 -18.60 -5.53
C LYS A 47 -2.14 -19.89 -5.10
N ALA A 48 -2.78 -19.90 -3.94
CA ALA A 48 -3.61 -21.01 -3.47
C ALA A 48 -4.95 -21.12 -4.22
N GLY A 49 -5.31 -20.10 -5.01
CA GLY A 49 -6.59 -20.00 -5.72
C GLY A 49 -7.70 -19.34 -4.91
N GLY A 50 -7.38 -18.76 -3.76
CA GLY A 50 -8.31 -18.07 -2.88
C GLY A 50 -8.55 -16.60 -3.25
N SER A 51 -9.42 -15.96 -2.49
CA SER A 51 -9.79 -14.55 -2.70
C SER A 51 -8.77 -13.61 -2.05
N SER A 52 -8.34 -12.62 -2.84
CA SER A 52 -7.38 -11.58 -2.42
C SER A 52 -8.04 -10.25 -2.04
N THR A 53 -9.37 -10.20 -2.04
CA THR A 53 -10.14 -8.95 -1.91
C THR A 53 -9.91 -8.27 -0.58
N THR A 54 -9.99 -9.00 0.54
CA THR A 54 -9.80 -8.44 1.89
C THR A 54 -8.42 -7.84 2.04
N TYR A 55 -7.37 -8.54 1.61
CA TYR A 55 -6.00 -8.03 1.68
C TYR A 55 -5.79 -6.79 0.80
N THR A 56 -6.44 -6.73 -0.36
CA THR A 56 -6.40 -5.56 -1.25
C THR A 56 -7.10 -4.36 -0.62
N LEU A 57 -8.23 -4.58 0.07
CA LEU A 57 -8.93 -3.54 0.83
C LEU A 57 -8.11 -3.05 2.03
N THR A 58 -7.45 -3.95 2.77
CA THR A 58 -6.53 -3.58 3.85
C THR A 58 -5.40 -2.70 3.32
N SER A 59 -4.79 -3.09 2.20
CA SER A 59 -3.79 -2.29 1.50
C SER A 59 -4.33 -0.92 1.07
N ALA A 60 -5.58 -0.84 0.59
CA ALA A 60 -6.23 0.41 0.21
C ALA A 60 -6.45 1.36 1.40
N ALA A 61 -6.88 0.80 2.53
CA ALA A 61 -7.09 1.55 3.78
C ALA A 61 -5.77 2.08 4.34
N CYS A 62 -4.71 1.26 4.33
CA CYS A 62 -3.37 1.71 4.71
C CYS A 62 -2.86 2.85 3.80
N ALA A 63 -3.03 2.73 2.49
CA ALA A 63 -2.63 3.77 1.54
C ALA A 63 -3.42 5.07 1.74
N ALA A 64 -4.73 4.98 1.99
CA ALA A 64 -5.58 6.12 2.32
C ALA A 64 -5.15 6.78 3.63
N ALA A 65 -4.81 6.01 4.67
CA ALA A 65 -4.36 6.56 5.94
C ALA A 65 -3.05 7.35 5.80
N VAL A 66 -2.08 6.83 5.03
CA VAL A 66 -0.85 7.56 4.71
C VAL A 66 -1.15 8.84 3.93
N SER A 67 -2.03 8.77 2.93
CA SER A 67 -2.44 9.93 2.15
C SER A 67 -3.13 10.99 3.01
N TYR A 68 -3.99 10.57 3.93
CA TYR A 68 -4.75 11.46 4.78
C TYR A 68 -3.84 12.20 5.77
N VAL A 69 -2.94 11.48 6.46
CA VAL A 69 -2.05 12.09 7.46
C VAL A 69 -1.02 13.02 6.81
N THR A 70 -0.56 12.67 5.60
CA THR A 70 0.37 13.53 4.86
C THR A 70 -0.35 14.77 4.36
N TYR A 71 -1.56 14.63 3.79
CA TYR A 71 -2.43 15.74 3.37
C TYR A 71 -2.73 16.71 4.53
N SER A 72 -3.16 16.20 5.68
CA SER A 72 -3.49 17.02 6.86
C SER A 72 -2.28 17.73 7.46
N SER A 73 -1.07 17.28 7.12
CA SER A 73 0.18 17.89 7.59
C SER A 73 0.84 18.81 6.55
N LEU A 74 0.27 18.96 5.34
CA LEU A 74 0.90 19.75 4.26
C LEU A 74 1.06 21.22 4.63
N ASP A 75 0.13 21.80 5.37
CA ASP A 75 0.22 23.20 5.80
C ASP A 75 1.31 23.44 6.85
N LEU A 76 1.61 22.43 7.67
CA LEU A 76 2.64 22.45 8.72
C LEU A 76 4.07 22.27 8.16
N LEU A 77 4.19 21.72 6.94
CA LEU A 77 5.48 21.38 6.33
C LEU A 77 6.10 22.48 5.47
N LYS A 78 5.56 23.71 5.46
CA LYS A 78 6.11 24.85 4.72
C LYS A 78 7.54 25.17 5.20
N GLY A 79 8.55 24.56 4.58
CA GLY A 79 9.98 24.79 4.84
C GLY A 79 10.84 23.55 5.18
N LEU A 80 10.22 22.43 5.56
CA LEU A 80 10.90 21.11 5.74
C LEU A 80 10.75 20.28 4.43
N PRO A 81 11.14 19.00 4.30
CA PRO A 81 10.99 18.27 3.02
C PRO A 81 9.53 17.90 2.76
N TYR A 82 8.75 18.94 2.49
CA TYR A 82 7.38 18.95 2.00
C TYR A 82 7.21 17.99 0.82
N TRP A 83 8.24 17.86 -0.01
CA TRP A 83 8.22 16.98 -1.17
C TRP A 83 8.09 15.49 -0.81
N VAL A 84 8.68 15.03 0.30
CA VAL A 84 8.54 13.61 0.72
C VAL A 84 7.11 13.32 1.15
N ALA A 85 6.53 14.19 1.99
CA ALA A 85 5.14 14.06 2.41
C ALA A 85 4.16 14.23 1.24
N ALA A 86 4.42 15.17 0.33
CA ALA A 86 3.60 15.38 -0.86
C ALA A 86 3.64 14.17 -1.81
N VAL A 87 4.83 13.58 -2.04
CA VAL A 87 4.97 12.35 -2.83
C VAL A 87 4.21 11.19 -2.19
N LEU A 88 4.35 10.99 -0.87
CA LEU A 88 3.60 9.97 -0.15
C LEU A 88 2.09 10.22 -0.18
N CYS A 89 1.66 11.48 -0.13
CA CYS A 89 0.27 11.87 -0.25
C CYS A 89 -0.30 11.45 -1.62
N VAL A 90 0.34 11.88 -2.70
CA VAL A 90 -0.12 11.59 -4.07
C VAL A 90 -0.06 10.09 -4.35
N LEU A 91 1.03 9.42 -3.99
CA LEU A 91 1.16 7.98 -4.19
C LEU A 91 0.17 7.19 -3.34
N GLY A 92 -0.08 7.59 -2.09
CA GLY A 92 -1.06 6.96 -1.21
C GLY A 92 -2.48 7.07 -1.75
N GLY A 93 -2.86 8.27 -2.20
CA GLY A 93 -4.16 8.50 -2.83
C GLY A 93 -4.34 7.67 -4.11
N ALA A 94 -3.37 7.74 -5.03
CA ALA A 94 -3.41 6.97 -6.27
C ALA A 94 -3.44 5.45 -6.02
N CYS A 95 -2.66 4.98 -5.06
CA CYS A 95 -2.60 3.57 -4.66
C CYS A 95 -3.93 3.09 -4.05
N SER A 96 -4.55 3.92 -3.20
CA SER A 96 -5.86 3.62 -2.61
C SER A 96 -6.95 3.52 -3.69
N LEU A 97 -6.99 4.50 -4.62
CA LEU A 97 -7.92 4.48 -5.76
C LEU A 97 -7.69 3.29 -6.67
N PHE A 98 -6.43 2.95 -6.96
CA PHE A 98 -6.08 1.76 -7.74
C PHE A 98 -6.58 0.47 -7.08
N CYS A 99 -6.38 0.32 -5.76
CA CYS A 99 -6.87 -0.85 -5.03
C CYS A 99 -8.41 -0.91 -5.01
N ALA A 100 -9.09 0.22 -4.81
CA ALA A 100 -10.54 0.29 -4.86
C ALA A 100 -11.08 -0.09 -6.25
N TYR A 101 -10.48 0.45 -7.32
CA TYR A 101 -10.78 0.08 -8.69
C TYR A 101 -10.57 -1.41 -8.94
N ASN A 102 -9.45 -1.97 -8.51
CA ASN A 102 -9.16 -3.40 -8.67
C ASN A 102 -10.24 -4.29 -8.04
N VAL A 103 -10.70 -3.93 -6.84
CA VAL A 103 -11.78 -4.66 -6.17
C VAL A 103 -13.10 -4.50 -6.94
N ALA A 104 -13.43 -3.29 -7.39
CA ALA A 104 -14.64 -3.02 -8.17
C ALA A 104 -14.65 -3.73 -9.54
N ALA A 105 -13.49 -3.90 -10.17
CA ALA A 105 -13.31 -4.58 -11.45
C ALA A 105 -13.34 -6.12 -11.37
N GLY A 106 -13.64 -6.69 -10.19
CA GLY A 106 -13.71 -8.15 -9.99
C GLY A 106 -12.44 -8.78 -9.42
N GLY A 107 -11.48 -7.97 -8.97
CA GLY A 107 -10.25 -8.44 -8.32
C GLY A 107 -9.23 -9.02 -9.31
N ASN A 108 -8.22 -9.70 -8.77
CA ASN A 108 -7.19 -10.36 -9.59
C ASN A 108 -7.54 -11.84 -9.77
N PRO A 109 -7.86 -12.31 -10.99
CA PRO A 109 -8.27 -13.70 -11.21
C PRO A 109 -7.15 -14.66 -10.80
N PRO A 110 -7.43 -15.73 -10.03
CA PRO A 110 -6.42 -16.67 -9.56
C PRO A 110 -5.73 -17.35 -10.76
N PRO A 111 -4.45 -17.74 -10.62
CA PRO A 111 -3.75 -18.42 -11.68
C PRO A 111 -4.45 -19.75 -11.95
N LYS A 112 -4.88 -19.97 -13.20
CA LYS A 112 -5.41 -21.26 -13.62
C LYS A 112 -4.34 -22.30 -13.32
N LYS A 113 -4.63 -23.27 -12.44
CA LYS A 113 -3.78 -24.45 -12.30
C LYS A 113 -3.67 -25.02 -13.70
N LYS A 114 -2.46 -25.07 -14.29
CA LYS A 114 -2.23 -25.89 -15.48
C LYS A 114 -2.70 -27.27 -15.06
N ALA A 115 -3.74 -27.79 -15.70
CA ALA A 115 -4.10 -29.18 -15.54
C ALA A 115 -2.79 -29.94 -15.75
N ALA A 116 -2.30 -30.61 -14.70
CA ALA A 116 -1.23 -31.56 -14.87
C ALA A 116 -1.76 -32.51 -15.94
N GLY A 117 -1.16 -32.46 -17.12
CA GLY A 117 -1.53 -33.34 -18.21
C GLY A 117 -1.51 -34.74 -17.63
N LYS A 118 -2.66 -35.41 -17.63
CA LYS A 118 -2.67 -36.85 -17.69
C LYS A 118 -1.95 -37.19 -18.99
N ALA A 119 -0.65 -37.44 -18.89
CA ALA A 119 0.03 -38.25 -19.89
C ALA A 119 -0.26 -39.69 -19.47
N GLU A 120 -1.28 -40.24 -20.12
CA GLU A 120 -1.54 -41.67 -20.23
C GLU A 120 -0.36 -42.38 -20.90
#